data_AF-A0A563E7U3-F1
#
_entry.id   AF-A0A563E7U3-F1
#
_cell.length_a   1.000
_cell.length_b   1.000
_cell.length_c   1.000
_cell.angle_alpha   90.00
_cell.angle_beta   90.00
_cell.angle_gamma   90.00
#
_symmetry.space_group_name_H-M   'P 1'
#
loop_
_entity.id
_entity.type
_entity.pdbx_description
1 polymer ?
#
loop_
_entity_poly.entity_id
_entity_poly.type
_entity_poly.pdbx_seq_one_letter_code
_entity_poly.pdbx_strand_id
1 'polypeptide(L)'
;MATQDPGSTTIQALTPDTWDLFAALVVRDCADGQEAIAWAEYGTPAELPDIHHRKQYLAEQDLTPDYRITCIFVDKRFRQHGLVAIALQGALDLIAQAGGGIVEGYPHIPGERRLSSSFLYNGTKAVYERAGFDFIRPKGLKNTVMRRRVAPSR
;
A
#
# COMPACT_ATOMS: atom_id res chain seq x y z
N MET A 1 -24.18 -5.06 0.87
CA MET A 1 -23.74 -5.48 2.22
C MET A 1 -23.40 -4.21 2.99
N ALA A 2 -23.93 -4.04 4.20
CA ALA A 2 -23.56 -2.94 5.08
C ALA A 2 -22.10 -3.08 5.51
N THR A 3 -21.38 -1.96 5.61
CA THR A 3 -20.03 -1.93 6.18
C THR A 3 -20.12 -2.05 7.69
N GLN A 4 -19.19 -2.78 8.30
CA GLN A 4 -19.05 -2.96 9.73
C GLN A 4 -17.98 -2.02 10.26
N ASP A 5 -18.19 -1.49 11.47
CA ASP A 5 -17.17 -0.75 12.17
C ASP A 5 -15.97 -1.69 12.47
N PRO A 6 -14.74 -1.32 12.05
CA PRO A 6 -13.56 -2.12 12.36
C PRO A 6 -13.21 -2.16 13.86
N GLY A 7 -13.70 -1.23 14.69
CA GLY A 7 -13.32 -1.13 16.09
C GLY A 7 -11.86 -0.67 16.29
N SER A 8 -11.25 -1.04 17.42
CA SER A 8 -9.83 -0.77 17.67
C SER A 8 -8.97 -1.60 16.70
N THR A 9 -7.98 -0.96 16.07
CA THR A 9 -7.07 -1.63 15.12
C THR A 9 -5.61 -1.40 15.48
N THR A 10 -4.77 -2.40 15.24
CA THR A 10 -3.32 -2.34 15.44
C THR A 10 -2.60 -2.68 14.14
N ILE A 11 -1.41 -2.10 13.94
CA ILE A 11 -0.53 -2.44 12.80
C ILE A 11 0.49 -3.49 13.25
N GLN A 12 0.62 -4.56 12.47
CA GLN A 12 1.59 -5.63 12.71
C GLN A 12 2.33 -5.99 11.41
N ALA A 13 3.57 -6.44 11.50
CA ALA A 13 4.27 -7.04 10.36
C ALA A 13 3.76 -8.48 10.15
N LEU A 14 3.66 -8.93 8.90
CA LEU A 14 3.45 -10.35 8.63
C LEU A 14 4.69 -11.14 9.09
N THR A 15 4.45 -12.21 9.85
CA THR A 15 5.49 -13.19 10.16
C THR A 15 5.57 -14.21 9.01
N PRO A 16 6.73 -14.84 8.78
CA PRO A 16 6.88 -15.89 7.76
C PRO A 16 5.82 -17.00 7.86
N ASP A 17 5.34 -17.28 9.07
CA ASP A 17 4.31 -18.30 9.33
C ASP A 17 2.92 -17.89 8.82
N THR A 18 2.70 -16.61 8.52
CA THR A 18 1.42 -16.09 8.02
C THR A 18 1.45 -15.93 6.49
N TRP A 19 2.47 -15.30 5.93
CA TRP A 19 2.74 -15.18 4.49
C TRP A 19 4.22 -14.80 4.26
N ASP A 20 4.86 -15.33 3.21
CA ASP A 20 6.27 -15.06 2.86
C ASP A 20 6.54 -13.64 2.32
N LEU A 21 5.54 -12.76 2.25
CA LEU A 21 5.65 -11.41 1.68
C LEU A 21 5.54 -10.35 2.77
N PHE A 22 6.40 -9.33 2.74
CA PHE A 22 6.38 -8.24 3.72
C PHE A 22 5.09 -7.44 3.55
N ALA A 23 4.17 -7.56 4.52
CA ALA A 23 2.99 -6.69 4.54
C ALA A 23 2.79 -6.06 5.91
N ALA A 24 2.24 -4.84 5.89
CA ALA A 24 1.69 -4.20 7.06
C ALA A 24 0.23 -4.64 7.21
N LEU A 25 -0.08 -5.35 8.30
CA LEU A 25 -1.40 -5.88 8.61
C LEU A 25 -2.15 -4.93 9.54
N VAL A 26 -3.38 -4.59 9.19
CA VAL A 26 -4.33 -3.96 10.10
C VAL A 26 -5.16 -5.07 10.72
N VAL A 27 -4.93 -5.32 12.02
CA VAL A 27 -5.68 -6.31 12.79
C VAL A 27 -6.69 -5.61 13.69
N ARG A 28 -7.85 -6.23 13.89
CA ARG A 28 -8.80 -5.89 14.97
C ARG A 28 -8.84 -7.01 16.00
N ASP A 29 -9.15 -6.66 17.24
CA ASP A 29 -9.43 -7.66 18.26
C ASP A 29 -10.88 -8.18 18.10
N CYS A 30 -11.06 -9.48 18.26
CA CYS A 30 -12.35 -10.16 18.25
C CYS A 30 -12.42 -11.21 19.37
N ALA A 31 -13.61 -11.76 19.61
CA ALA A 31 -13.81 -12.74 20.68
C ALA A 31 -12.92 -13.99 20.55
N ASP A 32 -12.56 -14.35 19.31
CA ASP A 32 -11.77 -15.54 18.98
C ASP A 32 -10.29 -15.23 18.70
N GLY A 33 -9.81 -14.00 18.99
CA GLY A 33 -8.42 -13.61 18.78
C GLY A 33 -8.27 -12.31 17.97
N GLN A 34 -7.33 -12.29 17.02
CA GLN A 34 -7.11 -11.13 16.14
C GLN A 34 -7.52 -11.46 14.70
N GLU A 35 -8.23 -10.52 14.05
CA GLU A 35 -8.66 -10.64 12.66
C GLU A 35 -7.94 -9.63 11.77
N ALA A 36 -7.26 -10.13 10.73
CA ALA A 36 -6.69 -9.33 9.66
C ALA A 36 -7.79 -8.73 8.77
N ILE A 37 -7.91 -7.40 8.73
CA ILE A 37 -8.98 -6.71 7.99
C ILE A 37 -8.49 -5.85 6.82
N ALA A 38 -7.21 -5.49 6.80
CA ALA A 38 -6.55 -4.83 5.68
C ALA A 38 -5.05 -5.10 5.70
N TRP A 39 -4.38 -4.97 4.57
CA TRP A 39 -2.92 -4.98 4.52
C TRP A 39 -2.35 -4.19 3.36
N ALA A 40 -1.08 -3.80 3.44
CA ALA A 40 -0.30 -3.24 2.36
C ALA A 40 0.96 -4.09 2.13
N GLU A 41 1.10 -4.65 0.93
CA GLU A 41 2.29 -5.39 0.49
C GLU A 41 3.39 -4.39 0.11
N TYR A 42 4.57 -4.58 0.70
CA TYR A 42 5.77 -3.81 0.40
C TYR A 42 7.01 -4.72 0.31
N GLY A 43 8.10 -4.20 -0.22
CA GLY A 43 9.33 -4.98 -0.40
C GLY A 43 10.29 -4.34 -1.38
N THR A 44 11.51 -4.85 -1.47
CA THR A 44 12.51 -4.37 -2.43
C THR A 44 12.08 -4.64 -3.88
N PRO A 45 12.64 -3.95 -4.88
CA PRO A 45 12.40 -4.27 -6.29
C PRO A 45 12.73 -5.71 -6.71
N ALA A 46 13.61 -6.39 -5.96
CA ALA A 46 13.98 -7.78 -6.20
C ALA A 46 12.92 -8.75 -5.65
N GLU A 47 12.36 -8.45 -4.47
CA GLU A 47 11.27 -9.23 -3.86
C GLU A 47 9.95 -9.02 -4.58
N LEU A 48 9.71 -7.80 -5.08
CA LEU A 48 8.50 -7.42 -5.81
C LEU A 48 8.83 -6.97 -7.25
N PRO A 49 9.25 -7.88 -8.14
CA PRO A 49 9.69 -7.54 -9.49
C PRO A 49 8.53 -7.16 -10.43
N ASP A 50 7.32 -7.60 -10.10
CA ASP A 50 6.13 -7.48 -10.92
C ASP A 50 5.34 -6.21 -10.61
N ILE A 51 5.25 -5.34 -11.61
CA ILE A 51 4.47 -4.11 -11.56
C ILE A 51 3.70 -3.95 -12.87
N HIS A 52 2.49 -3.39 -12.79
CA HIS A 52 1.73 -3.06 -13.99
C HIS A 52 2.50 -2.10 -14.89
N HIS A 53 2.42 -2.32 -16.21
CA HIS A 53 3.14 -1.53 -17.23
C HIS A 53 4.67 -1.54 -17.06
N ARG A 54 5.25 -2.65 -16.57
CA ARG A 54 6.69 -2.82 -16.32
C ARG A 54 7.59 -2.37 -17.48
N LYS A 55 7.23 -2.69 -18.73
CA LYS A 55 8.02 -2.29 -19.91
C LYS A 55 8.16 -0.77 -20.02
N GLN A 56 7.05 -0.03 -19.87
CA GLN A 56 7.07 1.43 -19.86
C GLN A 56 7.84 1.95 -18.64
N TYR A 57 7.56 1.38 -17.47
CA TYR A 57 8.24 1.77 -16.23
C TYR A 57 9.76 1.73 -16.38
N LEU A 58 10.30 0.61 -16.86
CA LEU A 58 11.75 0.42 -17.00
C LEU A 58 12.35 1.34 -18.06
N ALA A 59 11.65 1.58 -19.18
CA ALA A 59 12.14 2.46 -20.24
C ALA A 59 12.27 3.93 -19.80
N GLU A 60 11.44 4.36 -18.86
CA GLU A 60 11.39 5.74 -18.35
C GLU A 60 12.05 5.87 -16.97
N GLN A 61 12.63 4.80 -16.42
CA GLN A 61 13.12 4.77 -15.04
C GLN A 61 14.25 5.77 -14.82
N ASP A 62 14.09 6.62 -13.80
CA ASP A 62 15.06 7.65 -13.39
C ASP A 62 15.98 7.15 -12.26
N LEU A 63 15.46 6.31 -11.38
CA LEU A 63 16.22 5.62 -10.32
C LEU A 63 15.53 4.31 -9.92
N THR A 64 16.25 3.46 -9.19
CA THR A 64 15.69 2.26 -8.55
C THR A 64 15.30 2.59 -7.11
N PRO A 65 14.03 2.43 -6.71
CA PRO A 65 13.61 2.68 -5.33
C PRO A 65 14.14 1.59 -4.40
N ASP A 66 14.29 1.90 -3.11
CA ASP A 66 14.67 0.92 -2.09
C ASP A 66 13.49 -0.03 -1.79
N TYR A 67 12.27 0.51 -1.79
CA TYR A 67 11.03 -0.23 -1.54
C TYR A 67 9.93 0.10 -2.55
N ARG A 68 9.09 -0.88 -2.83
CA ARG A 68 7.84 -0.78 -3.57
C ARG A 68 6.67 -1.05 -2.64
N ILE A 69 5.54 -0.39 -2.91
CA ILE A 69 4.22 -0.76 -2.37
C ILE A 69 3.34 -1.15 -3.56
N THR A 70 3.05 -2.45 -3.69
CA THR A 70 2.46 -3.04 -4.91
C THR A 70 0.99 -3.34 -4.79
N CYS A 71 0.48 -3.59 -3.58
CA CYS A 71 -0.91 -3.93 -3.33
C CYS A 71 -1.35 -3.46 -1.93
N ILE A 72 -2.59 -3.00 -1.82
CA ILE A 72 -3.30 -2.63 -0.60
C ILE A 72 -4.70 -3.27 -0.64
N PHE A 73 -4.92 -4.21 0.26
CA PHE A 73 -6.20 -4.88 0.39
C PHE A 73 -6.99 -4.33 1.56
N VAL A 74 -8.31 -4.25 1.39
CA VAL A 74 -9.26 -4.00 2.46
C VAL A 74 -10.44 -4.96 2.31
N ASP A 75 -10.73 -5.71 3.37
CA ASP A 75 -11.87 -6.60 3.43
C ASP A 75 -13.15 -5.82 3.16
N LYS A 76 -14.02 -6.39 2.32
CA LYS A 76 -15.28 -5.75 1.87
C LYS A 76 -16.16 -5.30 3.04
N ARG A 77 -16.11 -5.99 4.17
CA ARG A 77 -16.88 -5.69 5.39
C ARG A 77 -16.44 -4.36 6.00
N PHE A 78 -15.17 -4.00 5.88
CA PHE A 78 -14.57 -2.84 6.56
C PHE A 78 -14.15 -1.71 5.60
N ARG A 79 -14.62 -1.74 4.35
CA ARG A 79 -14.38 -0.66 3.39
C ARG A 79 -15.02 0.64 3.85
N GLN A 80 -14.52 1.76 3.32
CA GLN A 80 -14.99 3.13 3.62
C GLN A 80 -14.62 3.64 5.03
N HIS A 81 -13.83 2.89 5.79
CA HIS A 81 -13.31 3.29 7.11
C HIS A 81 -11.85 3.79 7.08
N GLY A 82 -11.37 4.25 5.92
CA GLY A 82 -10.00 4.79 5.79
C GLY A 82 -8.87 3.75 5.87
N LEU A 83 -9.19 2.45 5.92
CA LEU A 83 -8.19 1.38 6.12
C LEU A 83 -7.07 1.33 5.08
N VAL A 84 -7.30 1.83 3.85
CA VAL A 84 -6.24 1.97 2.83
C VAL A 84 -5.12 2.89 3.32
N ALA A 85 -5.48 4.01 3.94
CA ALA A 85 -4.50 4.97 4.46
C ALA A 85 -3.76 4.41 5.68
N ILE A 86 -4.47 3.66 6.54
CA ILE A 86 -3.87 3.01 7.71
C ILE A 86 -2.87 1.95 7.29
N ALA A 87 -3.24 1.08 6.34
CA ALA A 87 -2.34 0.04 5.83
C ALA A 87 -1.12 0.66 5.12
N LEU A 88 -1.32 1.70 4.31
CA LEU A 88 -0.21 2.44 3.68
C LEU A 88 0.73 3.03 4.74
N GLN A 89 0.20 3.69 5.77
CA GLN A 89 1.02 4.26 6.83
C GLN A 89 1.80 3.18 7.58
N GLY A 90 1.16 2.05 7.89
CA GLY A 90 1.83 0.92 8.53
C GLY A 90 3.00 0.37 7.72
N ALA A 91 2.87 0.29 6.39
CA ALA A 91 3.99 -0.11 5.54
C ALA A 91 5.15 0.88 5.61
N LEU A 92 4.86 2.20 5.63
CA LEU A 92 5.89 3.22 5.77
C LEU A 92 6.58 3.16 7.14
N ASP A 93 5.83 2.88 8.21
CA ASP A 93 6.38 2.75 9.57
C ASP A 93 7.30 1.52 9.68
N LEU A 94 6.92 0.39 9.08
CA LEU A 94 7.77 -0.80 9.02
C LEU A 94 9.02 -0.58 8.15
N ILE A 95 8.89 0.13 7.03
CA ILE A 95 10.03 0.54 6.21
C ILE A 95 10.98 1.45 7.01
N ALA A 96 10.44 2.40 7.77
CA ALA A 96 11.25 3.25 8.64
C ALA A 96 12.00 2.41 9.69
N GLN A 97 11.35 1.43 10.31
CA GLN A 97 11.98 0.51 11.27
C GLN A 97 13.08 -0.35 10.63
N ALA A 98 12.93 -0.67 9.33
CA ALA A 98 13.93 -1.40 8.56
C ALA A 98 15.11 -0.54 8.07
N GLY A 99 15.16 0.75 8.43
CA GLY A 99 16.25 1.66 8.05
C GLY A 99 15.83 2.78 7.09
N GLY A 100 14.57 2.81 6.64
CA GLY A 100 14.06 3.81 5.72
C GLY A 100 14.64 3.69 4.30
N GLY A 101 14.33 4.66 3.45
CA GLY A 101 14.74 4.67 2.05
C GLY A 101 13.76 5.40 1.14
N ILE A 102 13.98 5.25 -0.16
CA ILE A 102 13.07 5.69 -1.22
C ILE A 102 11.98 4.63 -1.40
N VAL A 103 10.75 5.02 -1.09
CA VAL A 103 9.56 4.19 -1.26
C VAL A 103 8.79 4.64 -2.49
N GLU A 104 8.40 3.70 -3.33
CA GLU A 104 7.62 3.95 -4.54
C GLU A 104 6.28 3.23 -4.50
N GLY A 105 5.22 3.96 -4.82
CA GLY A 105 3.85 3.45 -4.94
C GLY A 105 3.29 3.63 -6.34
N TYR A 106 2.29 2.82 -6.67
CA TYR A 106 1.66 2.83 -7.99
C TYR A 106 0.15 3.03 -7.94
N PRO A 107 -0.36 4.09 -7.29
CA PRO A 107 -1.80 4.27 -7.14
C PRO A 107 -2.47 4.64 -8.45
N HIS A 108 -3.78 4.43 -8.47
CA HIS A 108 -4.62 4.83 -9.58
C HIS A 108 -5.04 6.30 -9.49
N ILE A 109 -5.21 6.93 -10.66
CA ILE A 109 -5.96 8.18 -10.79
C ILE A 109 -7.44 7.83 -10.93
N PRO A 110 -8.32 8.27 -10.01
CA PRO A 110 -9.76 8.10 -10.19
C PRO A 110 -10.21 8.78 -11.49
N GLY A 111 -10.95 8.07 -12.34
CA GLY A 111 -11.63 8.67 -13.49
C GLY A 111 -13.00 9.26 -13.09
N GLU A 112 -13.71 9.83 -14.07
CA GLU A 112 -15.05 10.43 -13.89
C GLU A 112 -16.11 9.44 -13.40
N ARG A 113 -15.98 8.15 -13.75
CA ARG A 113 -16.81 7.08 -13.19
C ARG A 113 -16.19 6.55 -11.91
N ARG A 114 -17.00 6.49 -10.85
CA ARG A 114 -16.69 5.85 -9.57
C ARG A 114 -16.10 4.45 -9.85
N LEU A 115 -14.79 4.30 -9.67
CA LEU A 115 -14.10 3.03 -9.91
C LEU A 115 -14.77 1.96 -9.04
N SER A 116 -15.07 0.80 -9.61
CA SER A 116 -15.59 -0.31 -8.80
C SER A 116 -14.52 -0.67 -7.77
N SER A 117 -14.96 -1.04 -6.56
CA SER A 117 -14.08 -1.34 -5.44
C SER A 117 -13.04 -2.43 -5.71
N SER A 118 -13.21 -3.19 -6.81
CA SER A 118 -12.27 -4.21 -7.28
C SER A 118 -11.08 -3.65 -8.07
N PHE A 119 -11.02 -2.35 -8.37
CA PHE A 119 -9.89 -1.73 -9.09
C PHE A 119 -9.00 -0.84 -8.20
N LEU A 120 -9.32 -0.70 -6.91
CA LEU A 120 -8.59 0.18 -5.99
C LEU A 120 -7.58 -0.59 -5.13
N TYR A 121 -7.09 -1.73 -5.61
CA TYR A 121 -6.08 -2.52 -4.91
C TYR A 121 -4.82 -1.71 -4.60
N ASN A 122 -4.48 -0.65 -5.35
CA ASN A 122 -3.27 0.14 -5.05
C ASN A 122 -3.58 1.47 -4.39
N GLY A 123 -4.81 1.68 -3.90
CA GLY A 123 -5.28 2.97 -3.43
C GLY A 123 -5.37 4.01 -4.56
N THR A 124 -5.54 5.28 -4.18
CA THR A 124 -5.67 6.40 -5.12
C THR A 124 -4.54 7.40 -4.94
N LYS A 125 -4.24 8.17 -5.99
CA LYS A 125 -3.26 9.26 -5.96
C LYS A 125 -3.44 10.16 -4.73
N ALA A 126 -4.68 10.55 -4.44
CA ALA A 126 -5.02 11.39 -3.29
C ALA A 126 -4.75 10.76 -1.91
N VAL A 127 -4.72 9.42 -1.79
CA VAL A 127 -4.28 8.75 -0.55
C VAL A 127 -2.77 8.87 -0.40
N TYR A 128 -2.02 8.64 -1.48
CA TYR A 128 -0.56 8.73 -1.48
C TYR A 128 -0.06 10.16 -1.26
N GLU A 129 -0.70 11.15 -1.88
CA GLU A 129 -0.39 12.58 -1.65
C GLU A 129 -0.55 12.96 -0.17
N ARG A 130 -1.64 12.53 0.46
CA ARG A 130 -1.86 12.75 1.90
C ARG A 130 -0.84 12.01 2.77
N ALA A 131 -0.35 10.87 2.30
CA ALA A 131 0.76 10.14 2.91
C ALA A 131 2.13 10.73 2.52
N GLY A 132 2.21 11.94 1.96
CA GLY A 132 3.46 12.64 1.69
C GLY A 132 4.26 12.09 0.51
N PHE A 133 3.62 11.38 -0.42
CA PHE A 133 4.25 11.01 -1.68
C PHE A 133 4.13 12.12 -2.71
N ASP A 134 5.21 12.33 -3.46
CA ASP A 134 5.25 13.20 -4.62
C ASP A 134 4.86 12.42 -5.88
N PHE A 135 4.14 13.08 -6.78
CA PHE A 135 3.86 12.56 -8.11
C PHE A 135 5.10 12.69 -9.00
N ILE A 136 5.54 11.57 -9.59
CA ILE A 136 6.70 11.55 -10.49
C ILE A 136 6.26 11.57 -11.94
N ARG A 137 5.40 10.61 -12.34
CA ARG A 137 4.90 10.50 -13.72
C ARG A 137 3.65 9.63 -13.84
N PRO A 138 2.87 9.77 -14.93
CA PRO A 138 1.86 8.77 -15.27
C PRO A 138 2.52 7.46 -15.72
N LYS A 139 1.79 6.35 -15.57
CA LYS A 139 2.20 5.02 -16.02
C LYS A 139 0.97 4.27 -16.55
N GLY A 140 0.94 3.98 -17.85
CA GLY A 140 -0.29 3.55 -18.51
C GLY A 140 -1.40 4.61 -18.45
N LEU A 141 -2.65 4.19 -18.61
CA LEU A 141 -3.79 5.12 -18.68
C LEU A 141 -4.29 5.59 -17.31
N LYS A 142 -4.11 4.77 -16.28
CA LYS A 142 -4.75 4.99 -14.97
C LYS A 142 -3.81 4.87 -13.79
N ASN A 143 -2.54 4.53 -13.99
CA ASN A 143 -1.60 4.34 -12.88
C ASN A 143 -0.61 5.49 -12.88
N THR A 144 0.03 5.66 -11.74
CA THR A 144 1.08 6.65 -11.55
C THR A 144 2.31 5.98 -11.00
N VAL A 145 3.42 6.71 -11.04
CA VAL A 145 4.58 6.47 -10.20
C VAL A 145 4.61 7.61 -9.20
N MET A 146 4.53 7.26 -7.92
CA MET A 146 4.61 8.21 -6.81
C MET A 146 5.72 7.79 -5.87
N ARG A 147 6.47 8.74 -5.31
CA ARG A 147 7.65 8.44 -4.50
C ARG A 147 7.66 9.25 -3.21
N ARG A 148 8.15 8.65 -2.14
CA ARG A 148 8.40 9.32 -0.85
C ARG A 148 9.75 8.87 -0.31
N ARG A 149 10.51 9.78 0.28
CA ARG A 149 11.64 9.43 1.15
C ARG A 149 11.13 9.19 2.56
N VAL A 150 11.44 8.01 3.11
CA VAL A 150 11.17 7.63 4.50
C VAL A 150 12.48 7.64 5.26
N ALA A 151 12.51 8.34 6.39
CA ALA A 151 13.67 8.33 7.28
C ALA A 151 13.66 7.07 8.18
N PRO A 152 14.81 6.56 8.61
CA PRO A 152 14.86 5.50 9.61
C PRO A 152 14.13 5.91 10.90
N SER A 153 13.46 4.96 11.53
CA SER A 153 13.01 5.07 12.92
C SER A 153 14.23 5.18 13.82
N ARG A 154 14.21 6.11 14.77
CA ARG A 154 15.26 6.23 15.80
C ARG A 154 15.28 5.04 16.75
#